data_AF-A0A127A062-F1
#
_entry.id   AF-A0A127A062-F1
#
_cell.length_a   1.000
_cell.length_b   1.000
_cell.length_c   1.000
_cell.angle_alpha   90.00
_cell.angle_beta   90.00
_cell.angle_gamma   90.00
#
_symmetry.space_group_name_H-M   'P 1'
#
loop_
_entity.id
_entity.type
_entity.pdbx_description
1 polymer ?
#
loop_
_entity_poly.entity_id
_entity_poly.type
_entity_poly.pdbx_seq_one_letter_code
_entity_poly.pdbx_strand_id
1 'polypeptide(L)'
;MNRQQEFVLRTIEERDVRFVRLWFTDVVGSLKSVALAPAEVEGAFEEGLGFDGSSIEGLARVSESDMLLQPDPSTFQILPWRGETEPTSRMFCDILTPDGEPSPADPRNVLKRTLARAAEMGFTCYTHPEIEFYLLESDRLGPDGAPIPVDQGGYFDHVPGGVAQDFRRTVVNMLESVGISVEFSHHENGPGQNEIDLRYADALQTADNIMTFRTVVKEVALQQNSYATFMPKPFSAHPGSGMHTHFSLFEGDSNAFHEPGAEFQLSKTARHFIAGILRHASEFTAVTNQFVNSYKRLWAGERHPATSAGGTTTARPSCGCRCTSRGRPRAAASSTAASTRPRTPTSPTPCCSARASRASRRSTSSRPPPRTTSRP
;
A
#
# COMPACT_ATOMS: atom_id res chain seq x y z
N MET A 1 0.78 21.72 22.85
CA MET A 1 0.56 21.72 21.39
C MET A 1 1.89 21.84 20.63
N ASN A 2 2.08 21.11 19.53
CA ASN A 2 3.24 21.28 18.65
C ASN A 2 2.92 22.21 17.45
N ARG A 3 3.95 22.70 16.74
CA ARG A 3 3.79 23.64 15.61
C ARG A 3 2.87 23.12 14.49
N GLN A 4 2.83 21.79 14.30
CA GLN A 4 1.98 21.18 13.26
C GLN A 4 0.50 21.17 13.67
N GLN A 5 0.20 20.87 14.93
CA GLN A 5 -1.15 20.94 15.49
C GLN A 5 -1.70 22.37 15.43
N GLU A 6 -0.89 23.36 15.81
CA GLU A 6 -1.25 24.79 15.69
C GLU A 6 -1.58 25.17 14.24
N PHE A 7 -0.76 24.71 13.28
CA PHE A 7 -1.01 24.91 11.86
C PHE A 7 -2.35 24.30 11.41
N VAL A 8 -2.66 23.09 11.86
CA VAL A 8 -3.91 22.41 11.53
C VAL A 8 -5.11 23.18 12.07
N LEU A 9 -5.11 23.54 13.36
CA LEU A 9 -6.21 24.28 13.99
C LEU A 9 -6.43 25.63 13.33
N ARG A 10 -5.36 26.38 13.05
CA ARG A 10 -5.45 27.64 12.31
C ARG A 10 -6.01 27.44 10.90
N THR A 11 -5.59 26.39 10.20
CA THR A 11 -6.09 26.12 8.83
C THR A 11 -7.57 25.72 8.83
N ILE A 12 -8.02 25.00 9.86
CA ILE A 12 -9.43 24.64 10.04
C ILE A 12 -10.28 25.91 10.20
N GLU A 13 -9.81 26.87 11.00
CA GLU A 13 -10.49 28.16 11.21
C GLU A 13 -10.44 29.05 9.96
N GLU A 14 -9.26 29.26 9.37
CA GLU A 14 -9.05 30.13 8.20
C GLU A 14 -9.86 29.69 6.98
N ARG A 15 -10.13 28.38 6.84
CA ARG A 15 -10.86 27.81 5.70
C ARG A 15 -12.28 27.38 6.03
N ASP A 16 -12.80 27.77 7.20
CA ASP A 16 -14.16 27.44 7.68
C ASP A 16 -14.50 25.95 7.50
N VAL A 17 -13.56 25.07 7.88
CA VAL A 17 -13.76 23.62 7.76
C VAL A 17 -14.89 23.20 8.69
N ARG A 18 -15.92 22.55 8.13
CA ARG A 18 -17.12 22.15 8.88
C ARG A 18 -17.00 20.79 9.55
N PHE A 19 -16.22 19.89 8.95
CA PHE A 19 -16.04 18.53 9.46
C PHE A 19 -14.59 18.08 9.28
N VAL A 20 -14.06 17.43 10.31
CA VAL A 20 -12.73 16.80 10.27
C VAL A 20 -12.89 15.30 10.35
N ARG A 21 -12.48 14.59 9.29
CA ARG A 21 -12.54 13.13 9.24
C ARG A 21 -11.26 12.50 9.76
N LEU A 22 -11.37 11.77 10.85
CA LEU A 22 -10.32 10.90 11.36
C LEU A 22 -10.36 9.58 10.59
N TRP A 23 -9.32 9.31 9.81
CA TRP A 23 -9.16 8.12 8.98
C TRP A 23 -8.23 7.12 9.66
N PHE A 24 -8.57 5.85 9.61
CA PHE A 24 -7.70 4.76 10.06
C PHE A 24 -8.02 3.50 9.27
N THR A 25 -7.15 2.50 9.36
CA THR A 25 -7.27 1.27 8.56
C THR A 25 -7.41 0.05 9.45
N ASP A 26 -8.35 -0.82 9.12
CA ASP A 26 -8.46 -2.13 9.77
C ASP A 26 -7.43 -3.12 9.22
N VAL A 27 -7.34 -4.31 9.84
CA VAL A 27 -6.31 -5.31 9.50
C VAL A 27 -6.47 -5.86 8.08
N VAL A 28 -7.68 -5.79 7.51
CA VAL A 28 -7.94 -6.20 6.12
C VAL A 28 -7.72 -5.07 5.11
N GLY A 29 -7.28 -3.89 5.55
CA GLY A 29 -6.96 -2.75 4.68
C GLY A 29 -8.19 -1.97 4.21
N SER A 30 -9.31 -2.06 4.91
CA SER A 30 -10.45 -1.19 4.71
C SER A 30 -10.22 0.15 5.41
N LEU A 31 -10.49 1.24 4.70
CA LEU A 31 -10.49 2.58 5.28
C LEU A 31 -11.74 2.77 6.14
N LYS A 32 -11.54 3.13 7.41
CA LYS A 32 -12.57 3.52 8.36
C LYS A 32 -12.47 5.02 8.61
N SER A 33 -13.58 5.63 9.03
CA SER A 33 -13.63 7.07 9.27
C SER A 33 -14.60 7.41 10.39
N VAL A 34 -14.20 8.34 11.25
CA VAL A 34 -15.07 9.05 12.21
C VAL A 34 -15.04 10.54 11.85
N ALA A 35 -16.17 11.24 11.96
CA ALA A 35 -16.24 12.68 11.69
C ALA A 35 -16.35 13.46 13.01
N LEU A 36 -15.53 14.50 13.16
CA LEU A 36 -15.48 15.37 14.32
C LEU A 36 -15.89 16.77 13.91
N ALA A 37 -16.52 17.48 14.85
CA ALA A 37 -16.67 18.92 14.76
C ALA A 37 -15.31 19.60 15.00
N PRO A 38 -15.04 20.76 14.38
CA PRO A 38 -13.79 21.52 14.57
C PRO A 38 -13.41 21.77 16.02
N ALA A 39 -14.40 22.02 16.89
CA ALA A 39 -14.19 22.30 18.31
C ALA A 39 -13.60 21.10 19.09
N GLU A 40 -13.82 19.87 18.61
CA GLU A 40 -13.33 18.64 19.27
C GLU A 40 -11.90 18.27 18.85
N VAL A 41 -11.33 18.96 17.84
CA VAL A 41 -10.03 18.59 17.26
C VAL A 41 -8.88 18.81 18.23
N GLU A 42 -8.94 19.89 19.02
CA GLU A 42 -7.93 20.19 20.03
C GLU A 42 -7.91 19.09 21.11
N GLY A 43 -9.08 18.73 21.66
CA GLY A 43 -9.21 17.62 22.61
C GLY A 43 -8.75 16.28 22.03
N ALA A 44 -9.07 16.01 20.76
CA ALA A 44 -8.61 14.79 20.08
C ALA A 44 -7.09 14.74 19.90
N PHE A 45 -6.39 15.88 19.83
CA PHE A 45 -4.93 15.89 19.81
C PHE A 45 -4.30 15.61 21.17
N GLU A 46 -4.94 16.04 22.25
CA GLU A 46 -4.42 15.92 23.63
C GLU A 46 -4.74 14.56 24.25
N GLU A 47 -5.98 14.10 24.13
CA GLU A 47 -6.48 12.91 24.82
C GLU A 47 -6.70 11.71 23.88
N GLY A 48 -6.73 11.97 22.56
CA GLY A 48 -7.20 11.00 21.58
C GLY A 48 -8.73 10.87 21.56
N LEU A 49 -9.29 10.34 20.47
CA LEU A 49 -10.72 10.09 20.37
C LEU A 49 -11.05 8.64 20.72
N GLY A 50 -11.84 8.43 21.77
CA GLY A 50 -12.38 7.10 22.11
C GLY A 50 -13.29 6.52 21.03
N PHE A 51 -13.09 5.26 20.68
CA PHE A 51 -13.96 4.52 19.77
C PHE A 51 -14.07 3.04 20.15
N ASP A 52 -15.12 2.39 19.65
CA ASP A 52 -15.34 0.96 19.84
C ASP A 52 -14.47 0.12 18.88
N GLY A 53 -13.37 -0.40 19.40
CA GLY A 53 -12.46 -1.32 18.72
C GLY A 53 -13.08 -2.68 18.39
N SER A 54 -14.10 -3.12 19.13
CA SER A 54 -14.74 -4.44 18.91
C SER A 54 -15.49 -4.52 17.59
N SER A 55 -15.88 -3.38 17.04
CA SER A 55 -16.54 -3.21 15.74
C SER A 55 -15.57 -3.21 14.55
N ILE A 56 -14.25 -3.34 14.78
CA ILE A 56 -13.22 -3.29 13.74
C ILE A 56 -12.59 -4.67 13.53
N GLU A 57 -12.56 -5.12 12.27
CA GLU A 57 -11.96 -6.41 11.92
C GLU A 57 -10.48 -6.49 12.30
N GLY A 58 -10.15 -7.51 13.09
CA GLY A 58 -8.79 -7.78 13.57
C GLY A 58 -8.40 -7.09 14.88
N LEU A 59 -9.25 -6.23 15.44
CA LEU A 59 -9.14 -5.71 16.82
C LEU A 59 -9.99 -6.54 17.82
N ALA A 60 -10.37 -7.74 17.40
CA ALA A 60 -11.43 -8.52 18.03
C ALA A 60 -10.96 -9.32 19.25
N ARG A 61 -10.99 -8.67 20.42
CA ARG A 61 -11.41 -9.30 21.68
C ARG A 61 -12.39 -8.38 22.39
N VAL A 62 -13.43 -8.93 23.00
CA VAL A 62 -14.43 -8.18 23.80
C VAL A 62 -13.77 -7.36 24.92
N SER A 63 -12.57 -7.74 25.35
CA SER A 63 -11.75 -7.02 26.33
C SER A 63 -10.99 -5.79 25.80
N GLU A 64 -11.03 -5.53 24.49
CA GLU A 64 -10.33 -4.44 23.80
C GLU A 64 -11.35 -3.49 23.11
N SER A 65 -12.54 -3.34 23.71
CA SER A 65 -13.62 -2.50 23.16
C SER A 65 -13.25 -1.03 23.15
N ASP A 66 -12.63 -0.52 24.21
CA ASP A 66 -12.28 0.88 24.29
C ASP A 66 -10.87 1.07 23.73
N MET A 67 -10.76 1.83 22.65
CA MET A 67 -9.48 2.16 21.99
C MET A 67 -9.47 3.65 21.68
N LEU A 68 -8.28 4.22 21.46
CA LEU A 68 -8.11 5.64 21.17
C LEU A 68 -7.61 5.83 19.74
N LEU A 69 -8.18 6.79 19.02
CA LEU A 69 -7.63 7.31 17.76
C LEU A 69 -6.80 8.54 18.07
N GLN A 70 -5.51 8.46 17.79
CA GLN A 70 -4.59 9.59 17.90
C GLN A 70 -4.40 10.22 16.51
N PRO A 71 -4.92 11.44 16.25
CA PRO A 71 -4.76 12.09 14.96
C PRO A 71 -3.30 12.49 14.69
N ASP A 72 -2.84 12.20 13.48
CA ASP A 72 -1.51 12.57 13.00
C ASP A 72 -1.61 13.89 12.19
N PRO A 73 -1.19 15.04 12.77
CA PRO A 73 -1.33 16.35 12.14
C PRO A 73 -0.49 16.48 10.85
N SER A 74 0.56 15.67 10.68
CA SER A 74 1.38 15.69 9.46
C SER A 74 0.62 15.20 8.23
N THR A 75 -0.50 14.51 8.44
CA THR A 75 -1.33 13.94 7.38
C THR A 75 -2.57 14.78 7.05
N PHE A 76 -2.69 15.98 7.63
CA PHE A 76 -3.84 16.86 7.42
C PHE A 76 -4.01 17.23 5.95
N GLN A 77 -5.22 17.02 5.42
CA GLN A 77 -5.54 17.31 4.04
C GLN A 77 -7.00 17.72 3.87
N ILE A 78 -7.27 18.73 3.05
CA ILE A 78 -8.63 19.12 2.67
C ILE A 78 -9.13 18.20 1.56
N LEU A 79 -10.37 17.74 1.64
CA LEU A 79 -10.99 16.84 0.67
C LEU A 79 -11.68 17.64 -0.44
N PRO A 80 -11.08 17.74 -1.65
CA PRO A 80 -11.58 18.63 -2.70
C PRO A 80 -12.94 18.19 -3.27
N TRP A 81 -13.28 16.91 -3.21
CA TRP A 81 -14.55 16.38 -3.71
C TRP A 81 -15.76 16.65 -2.80
N ARG A 82 -15.56 17.26 -1.62
CA ARG A 82 -16.66 17.67 -0.73
C ARG A 82 -17.17 19.09 -1.03
N GLY A 83 -16.57 19.76 -2.01
CA GLY A 83 -16.96 21.10 -2.45
C GLY A 83 -16.50 22.20 -1.48
N GLU A 84 -16.84 23.44 -1.82
CA GLU A 84 -16.43 24.64 -1.08
C GLU A 84 -17.48 25.11 -0.06
N THR A 85 -18.73 24.65 -0.17
CA THR A 85 -19.83 25.08 0.71
C THR A 85 -19.71 24.51 2.12
N GLU A 86 -19.25 23.26 2.25
CA GLU A 86 -19.00 22.59 3.53
C GLU A 86 -17.64 21.90 3.49
N PRO A 87 -16.53 22.68 3.52
CA PRO A 87 -15.19 22.12 3.40
C PRO A 87 -14.97 21.07 4.47
N THR A 88 -14.54 19.89 4.03
CA THR A 88 -14.23 18.75 4.91
C THR A 88 -12.74 18.46 4.81
N SER A 89 -12.09 18.27 5.95
CA SER A 89 -10.70 17.82 5.99
C SER A 89 -10.59 16.38 6.47
N ARG A 90 -9.40 15.80 6.34
CA ARG A 90 -9.05 14.50 6.89
C ARG A 90 -7.72 14.55 7.65
N MET A 91 -7.54 13.63 8.58
CA MET A 91 -6.26 13.23 9.16
C MET A 91 -6.24 11.72 9.35
N PHE A 92 -5.13 11.07 9.03
CA PHE A 92 -4.90 9.69 9.45
C PHE A 92 -4.65 9.64 10.96
N CYS A 93 -5.03 8.52 11.57
CA CYS A 93 -4.87 8.28 13.00
C CYS A 93 -4.06 7.02 13.23
N ASP A 94 -3.26 7.04 14.28
CA ASP A 94 -2.75 5.81 14.90
C ASP A 94 -3.77 5.30 15.91
N ILE A 95 -3.83 3.99 16.09
CA ILE A 95 -4.71 3.39 17.10
C ILE A 95 -3.89 3.11 18.36
N LEU A 96 -4.31 3.64 19.50
CA LEU A 96 -3.71 3.42 20.80
C LEU A 96 -4.64 2.58 21.70
N THR A 97 -4.04 1.87 22.66
CA THR A 97 -4.77 1.23 23.77
C THR A 97 -5.29 2.29 24.75
N PRO A 98 -6.21 1.94 25.67
CA PRO A 98 -6.64 2.83 26.75
C PRO A 98 -5.50 3.38 27.61
N ASP A 99 -4.40 2.63 27.72
CA ASP A 99 -3.20 3.03 28.45
C ASP A 99 -2.33 4.04 27.66
N GLY A 100 -2.72 4.40 26.44
CA GLY A 100 -1.98 5.31 25.56
C GLY A 100 -0.88 4.66 24.74
N GLU A 101 -0.75 3.32 24.79
CA GLU A 101 0.30 2.59 24.07
C GLU A 101 -0.12 2.29 22.61
N PRO A 102 0.81 2.34 21.63
CA PRO A 102 0.47 2.02 20.24
C PRO A 102 -0.03 0.58 20.06
N SER A 103 -1.22 0.43 19.47
CA SER A 103 -1.85 -0.87 19.29
C SER A 103 -0.96 -1.79 18.41
N PRO A 104 -0.67 -3.02 18.85
CA PRO A 104 0.13 -3.96 18.05
C PRO A 104 -0.62 -4.47 16.81
N ALA A 105 -1.94 -4.33 16.79
CA ALA A 105 -2.82 -4.75 15.69
C ALA A 105 -3.04 -3.64 14.65
N ASP A 106 -2.69 -2.39 14.95
CA ASP A 106 -2.75 -1.29 13.99
C ASP A 106 -1.77 -1.52 12.82
N PRO A 107 -2.26 -1.68 11.58
CA PRO A 107 -1.40 -1.86 10.42
C PRO A 107 -0.40 -0.71 10.21
N ARG A 108 -0.79 0.53 10.54
CA ARG A 108 0.07 1.71 10.42
C ARG A 108 1.21 1.66 11.42
N ASN A 109 0.93 1.32 12.68
CA ASN A 109 1.96 1.07 13.69
C ASN A 109 2.89 -0.11 13.33
N VAL A 110 2.35 -1.19 12.75
CA VAL A 110 3.17 -2.33 12.27
C VAL A 110 4.20 -1.87 11.21
N LEU A 111 3.83 -0.91 10.35
CA LEU A 111 4.77 -0.27 9.42
C LEU A 111 5.79 0.61 10.10
N LYS A 112 5.36 1.49 10.99
CA LYS A 112 6.27 2.36 11.76
C LYS A 112 7.35 1.55 12.47
N ARG A 113 6.97 0.46 13.15
CA ARG A 113 7.92 -0.43 13.83
C ARG A 113 8.87 -1.15 12.85
N THR A 114 8.40 -1.50 11.66
CA THR A 114 9.25 -2.09 10.62
C THR A 114 10.27 -1.08 10.10
N LEU A 115 9.83 0.16 9.83
CA LEU A 115 10.68 1.23 9.33
C LEU A 115 11.69 1.69 10.39
N ALA A 116 11.31 1.71 11.67
CA ALA A 116 12.23 1.95 12.77
C ALA A 116 13.39 0.94 12.79
N ARG A 117 13.11 -0.35 12.57
CA ARG A 117 14.16 -1.39 12.47
C ARG A 117 15.06 -1.20 11.25
N ALA A 118 14.52 -0.72 10.13
CA ALA A 118 15.34 -0.37 8.97
C ALA A 118 16.23 0.86 9.25
N ALA A 119 15.70 1.86 9.96
CA ALA A 119 16.43 3.05 10.36
C ALA A 119 17.55 2.73 11.38
N GLU A 120 17.31 1.82 12.33
CA GLU A 120 18.34 1.28 13.24
C GLU A 120 19.50 0.60 12.49
N MET A 121 19.23 0.06 11.30
CA MET A 121 20.23 -0.51 10.40
C MET A 121 20.89 0.53 9.48
N GLY A 122 20.53 1.82 9.60
CA GLY A 122 21.07 2.91 8.79
C GLY A 122 20.30 3.19 7.48
N PHE A 123 19.15 2.55 7.26
CA PHE A 123 18.42 2.65 6.00
C PHE A 123 17.13 3.48 6.09
N THR A 124 16.90 4.29 5.06
CA THR A 124 15.58 4.86 4.75
C THR A 124 14.93 4.07 3.63
N CYS A 125 13.64 3.75 3.75
CA CYS A 125 12.92 2.93 2.78
C CYS A 125 11.93 3.77 1.98
N TYR A 126 12.09 3.77 0.66
CA TYR A 126 11.17 4.40 -0.29
C TYR A 126 10.43 3.34 -1.09
N THR A 127 9.18 3.63 -1.42
CA THR A 127 8.33 2.77 -2.22
C THR A 127 7.66 3.53 -3.35
N HIS A 128 7.50 2.86 -4.49
CA HIS A 128 6.79 3.36 -5.66
C HIS A 128 5.73 2.32 -6.04
N PRO A 129 4.43 2.63 -5.88
CA PRO A 129 3.35 1.72 -6.24
C PRO A 129 2.81 1.99 -7.65
N GLU A 130 2.71 0.92 -8.44
CA GLU A 130 1.90 0.84 -9.67
C GLU A 130 0.57 0.21 -9.29
N ILE A 131 -0.56 0.92 -9.45
CA ILE A 131 -1.85 0.47 -8.93
C ILE A 131 -2.83 0.26 -10.08
N GLU A 132 -3.13 -1.01 -10.35
CA GLU A 132 -4.10 -1.40 -11.36
C GLU A 132 -5.51 -1.50 -10.76
N PHE A 133 -6.52 -1.13 -11.55
CA PHE A 133 -7.94 -1.26 -11.19
C PHE A 133 -8.81 -1.41 -12.43
N TYR A 134 -10.03 -1.91 -12.23
CA TYR A 134 -11.04 -1.97 -13.28
C TYR A 134 -12.09 -0.88 -13.09
N LEU A 135 -12.52 -0.29 -14.20
CA LEU A 135 -13.68 0.58 -14.27
C LEU A 135 -14.82 -0.16 -14.98
N LEU A 136 -15.94 -0.27 -14.29
CA LEU A 136 -17.13 -1.01 -14.71
C LEU A 136 -18.31 -0.06 -14.82
N GLU A 137 -19.32 -0.41 -15.60
CA GLU A 137 -20.56 0.40 -15.70
C GLU A 137 -21.31 0.45 -14.36
N SER A 138 -21.31 -0.65 -13.61
CA SER A 138 -21.95 -0.72 -12.28
C SER A 138 -21.35 -1.82 -11.43
N ASP A 139 -21.78 -1.90 -10.17
CA ASP A 139 -21.48 -3.00 -9.25
C ASP A 139 -22.32 -4.27 -9.54
N ARG A 140 -23.33 -4.16 -10.41
CA ARG A 140 -24.20 -5.27 -10.82
C ARG A 140 -23.57 -6.04 -11.96
N LEU A 141 -23.76 -7.35 -11.91
CA LEU A 141 -23.39 -8.24 -13.01
C LEU A 141 -24.38 -8.08 -14.17
N GLY A 142 -23.87 -8.23 -15.38
CA GLY A 142 -24.65 -8.28 -16.60
C GLY A 142 -25.51 -9.54 -16.72
N PRO A 143 -26.32 -9.65 -17.79
CA PRO A 143 -27.23 -10.78 -18.02
C PRO A 143 -26.53 -12.15 -18.09
N ASP A 144 -25.25 -12.17 -18.46
CA ASP A 144 -24.39 -13.33 -18.54
C ASP A 144 -23.69 -13.68 -17.21
N GLY A 145 -23.95 -12.90 -16.15
CA GLY A 145 -23.31 -13.04 -14.85
C GLY A 145 -21.87 -12.51 -14.81
N ALA A 146 -21.42 -11.76 -15.83
CA ALA A 146 -20.11 -11.12 -15.85
C ALA A 146 -20.21 -9.62 -15.52
N PRO A 147 -19.16 -9.01 -14.93
CA PRO A 147 -19.10 -7.55 -14.83
C PRO A 147 -19.08 -6.90 -16.23
N ILE A 148 -19.61 -5.68 -16.37
CA ILE A 148 -19.61 -4.97 -17.65
C ILE A 148 -18.54 -3.87 -17.60
N PRO A 149 -17.45 -3.95 -18.41
CA PRO A 149 -16.42 -2.92 -18.44
C PRO A 149 -16.91 -1.68 -19.20
N VAL A 150 -16.41 -0.50 -18.82
CA VAL A 150 -16.82 0.77 -19.47
C VAL A 150 -16.31 0.92 -20.90
N ASP A 151 -15.29 0.16 -21.29
CA ASP A 151 -14.74 0.10 -22.64
C ASP A 151 -14.05 -1.24 -22.91
N GLN A 152 -13.52 -1.37 -24.13
CA GLN A 152 -12.76 -2.53 -24.61
C GLN A 152 -11.30 -2.17 -24.94
N GLY A 153 -10.78 -1.08 -24.35
CA GLY A 153 -9.41 -0.63 -24.59
C GLY A 153 -8.38 -1.64 -24.08
N GLY A 154 -7.26 -1.78 -24.81
CA GLY A 154 -6.13 -2.61 -24.44
C GLY A 154 -4.90 -1.81 -24.02
N TYR A 155 -3.78 -2.51 -23.88
CA TYR A 155 -2.55 -1.96 -23.29
C TYR A 155 -2.00 -0.75 -24.06
N PHE A 156 -1.90 0.40 -23.39
CA PHE A 156 -1.52 1.70 -23.96
C PHE A 156 -2.42 2.22 -25.09
N ASP A 157 -3.61 1.66 -25.29
CA ASP A 157 -4.51 2.16 -26.31
C ASP A 157 -4.94 3.60 -26.01
N HIS A 158 -4.84 4.44 -27.04
CA HIS A 158 -5.44 5.76 -27.03
C HIS A 158 -6.82 5.66 -27.69
N VAL A 159 -7.88 5.73 -26.88
CA VAL A 159 -9.26 5.67 -27.35
C VAL A 159 -9.81 7.10 -27.48
N PRO A 160 -9.98 7.67 -28.69
CA PRO A 160 -10.49 9.02 -28.86
C PRO A 160 -11.89 9.16 -28.25
N GLY A 161 -12.08 10.13 -27.35
CA GLY A 161 -13.34 10.31 -26.61
C GLY A 161 -13.65 9.17 -25.63
N GLY A 162 -12.65 8.36 -25.26
CA GLY A 162 -12.82 7.23 -24.35
C GLY A 162 -13.11 7.67 -22.91
N VAL A 163 -14.14 7.07 -22.32
CA VAL A 163 -14.59 7.33 -20.94
C VAL A 163 -13.44 7.16 -19.93
N ALA A 164 -12.64 6.10 -20.08
CA ALA A 164 -11.54 5.82 -19.17
C ALA A 164 -10.40 6.86 -19.24
N GLN A 165 -10.16 7.51 -20.39
CA GLN A 165 -9.14 8.56 -20.47
C GLN A 165 -9.56 9.80 -19.69
N ASP A 166 -10.80 10.24 -19.85
CA ASP A 166 -11.37 11.38 -19.12
C ASP A 166 -11.48 11.09 -17.62
N PHE A 167 -11.82 9.85 -17.28
CA PHE A 167 -11.79 9.33 -15.91
C PHE A 167 -10.40 9.46 -15.29
N ARG A 168 -9.36 8.87 -15.93
CA ARG A 168 -7.98 8.92 -15.43
C ARG A 168 -7.50 10.36 -15.27
N ARG A 169 -7.77 11.24 -16.23
CA ARG A 169 -7.42 12.68 -16.13
C ARG A 169 -8.05 13.33 -14.89
N THR A 170 -9.32 13.05 -14.62
CA THR A 170 -10.04 13.60 -13.46
C THR A 170 -9.44 13.08 -12.15
N VAL A 171 -9.14 11.79 -12.08
CA VAL A 171 -8.45 11.18 -10.92
C VAL A 171 -7.09 11.83 -10.70
N VAL A 172 -6.27 11.97 -11.74
CA VAL A 172 -4.92 12.57 -11.64
C VAL A 172 -5.00 14.01 -11.10
N ASN A 173 -5.88 14.85 -11.67
CA ASN A 173 -6.06 16.22 -11.18
C ASN A 173 -6.50 16.26 -9.71
N MET A 174 -7.36 15.33 -9.29
CA MET A 174 -7.82 15.25 -7.91
C MET A 174 -6.71 14.79 -6.96
N LEU A 175 -5.87 13.82 -7.37
CA LEU A 175 -4.69 13.39 -6.62
C LEU A 175 -3.68 14.53 -6.45
N GLU A 176 -3.40 15.28 -7.51
CA GLU A 176 -2.49 16.42 -7.47
C GLU A 176 -3.01 17.51 -6.51
N SER A 177 -4.32 17.77 -6.49
CA SER A 177 -4.92 18.75 -5.57
C SER A 177 -4.81 18.35 -4.09
N VAL A 178 -4.60 17.07 -3.79
CA VAL A 178 -4.32 16.55 -2.44
C VAL A 178 -2.85 16.24 -2.20
N GLY A 179 -1.96 16.75 -3.08
CA GLY A 179 -0.51 16.65 -2.93
C GLY A 179 0.10 15.29 -3.31
N ILE A 180 -0.65 14.42 -3.98
CA ILE A 180 -0.16 13.11 -4.44
C ILE A 180 0.29 13.25 -5.90
N SER A 181 1.60 13.16 -6.12
CA SER A 181 2.18 13.26 -7.46
C SER A 181 2.04 11.94 -8.23
N VAL A 182 1.51 12.03 -9.45
CA VAL A 182 1.37 10.89 -10.39
C VAL A 182 2.56 10.89 -11.35
N GLU A 183 3.07 9.70 -11.68
CA GLU A 183 4.13 9.55 -12.68
C GLU A 183 3.57 9.25 -14.07
N PHE A 184 2.73 8.20 -14.18
CA PHE A 184 2.11 7.80 -15.44
C PHE A 184 0.66 7.35 -15.21
N SER A 185 -0.13 7.35 -16.29
CA SER A 185 -1.45 6.71 -16.31
C SER A 185 -1.73 6.14 -17.70
N HIS A 186 -2.30 4.94 -17.79
CA HIS A 186 -2.60 4.30 -19.06
C HIS A 186 -3.70 3.23 -18.95
N HIS A 187 -4.17 2.77 -20.12
CA HIS A 187 -4.94 1.53 -20.20
C HIS A 187 -4.04 0.32 -19.98
N GLU A 188 -4.57 -0.66 -19.25
CA GLU A 188 -3.92 -1.95 -19.04
C GLU A 188 -4.47 -3.01 -20.02
N ASN A 189 -4.03 -4.26 -19.86
CA ASN A 189 -4.28 -5.34 -20.82
C ASN A 189 -5.74 -5.86 -20.83
N GLY A 190 -6.53 -5.61 -19.79
CA GLY A 190 -7.93 -6.00 -19.69
C GLY A 190 -8.92 -4.91 -20.13
N PRO A 191 -10.12 -5.27 -20.61
CA PRO A 191 -11.13 -4.30 -21.00
C PRO A 191 -11.60 -3.47 -19.80
N GLY A 192 -11.62 -2.13 -19.92
CA GLY A 192 -11.87 -1.23 -18.79
C GLY A 192 -10.81 -1.29 -17.69
N GLN A 193 -9.67 -1.95 -17.90
CA GLN A 193 -8.55 -1.98 -16.96
C GLN A 193 -7.68 -0.74 -17.12
N ASN A 194 -7.30 -0.17 -15.98
CA ASN A 194 -6.56 1.07 -15.88
C ASN A 194 -5.42 0.92 -14.89
N GLU A 195 -4.34 1.67 -15.11
CA GLU A 195 -3.21 1.80 -14.19
C GLU A 195 -2.87 3.28 -14.00
N ILE A 196 -2.59 3.65 -12.75
CA ILE A 196 -2.05 4.95 -12.39
C ILE A 196 -0.87 4.71 -11.44
N ASP A 197 0.29 5.23 -11.82
CA ASP A 197 1.53 5.08 -11.09
C ASP A 197 1.77 6.31 -10.22
N LEU A 198 2.02 6.08 -8.93
CA LEU A 198 2.35 7.17 -8.02
C LEU A 198 3.86 7.37 -7.98
N ARG A 199 4.30 8.62 -7.88
CA ARG A 199 5.72 8.92 -7.59
C ARG A 199 6.15 8.23 -6.29
N TYR A 200 7.43 7.91 -6.20
CA TYR A 200 7.99 7.31 -4.99
C TYR A 200 7.89 8.29 -3.81
N ALA A 201 7.60 7.75 -2.63
CA ALA A 201 7.65 8.46 -1.36
C ALA A 201 8.22 7.55 -0.28
N ASP A 202 8.42 8.08 0.94
CA ASP A 202 8.75 7.21 2.07
C ASP A 202 7.64 6.18 2.27
N ALA A 203 8.00 5.00 2.76
CA ALA A 203 7.08 3.87 2.77
C ALA A 203 5.79 4.11 3.59
N LEU A 204 5.83 4.96 4.62
CA LEU A 204 4.64 5.28 5.42
C LEU A 204 3.73 6.23 4.64
N GLN A 205 4.29 7.31 4.09
CA GLN A 205 3.55 8.24 3.24
C GLN A 205 2.96 7.52 2.01
N THR A 206 3.68 6.60 1.39
CA THR A 206 3.15 5.80 0.29
C THR A 206 1.93 4.96 0.72
N ALA A 207 1.93 4.39 1.92
CA ALA A 207 0.78 3.63 2.42
C ALA A 207 -0.46 4.52 2.62
N ASP A 208 -0.27 5.70 3.20
CA ASP A 208 -1.33 6.70 3.39
C ASP A 208 -1.84 7.24 2.02
N ASN A 209 -0.92 7.42 1.06
CA ASN A 209 -1.23 7.82 -0.32
C ASN A 209 -2.05 6.75 -1.06
N ILE A 210 -1.75 5.45 -0.89
CA ILE A 210 -2.53 4.36 -1.49
C ILE A 210 -3.97 4.35 -0.96
N MET A 211 -4.17 4.59 0.33
CA MET A 211 -5.52 4.69 0.90
C MET A 211 -6.28 5.90 0.35
N THR A 212 -5.61 7.05 0.25
CA THR A 212 -6.20 8.24 -0.37
C THR A 212 -6.53 8.00 -1.84
N PHE A 213 -5.62 7.37 -2.59
CA PHE A 213 -5.77 7.02 -4.00
C PHE A 213 -7.01 6.17 -4.25
N ARG A 214 -7.19 5.09 -3.48
CA ARG A 214 -8.37 4.22 -3.61
C ARG A 214 -9.67 4.97 -3.37
N THR A 215 -9.68 5.90 -2.41
CA THR A 215 -10.84 6.74 -2.12
C THR A 215 -11.12 7.70 -3.27
N VAL A 216 -10.10 8.41 -3.77
CA VAL A 216 -10.24 9.33 -4.90
C VAL A 216 -10.78 8.63 -6.14
N VAL A 217 -10.20 7.48 -6.51
CA VAL A 217 -10.65 6.69 -7.66
C VAL A 217 -12.13 6.30 -7.52
N LYS A 218 -12.55 5.87 -6.33
CA LYS A 218 -13.95 5.50 -6.08
C LYS A 218 -14.89 6.70 -6.08
N GLU A 219 -14.50 7.83 -5.50
CA GLU A 219 -15.30 9.06 -5.47
C GLU A 219 -15.50 9.60 -6.90
N VAL A 220 -14.44 9.62 -7.72
CA VAL A 220 -14.55 10.03 -9.14
C VAL A 220 -15.42 9.03 -9.93
N ALA A 221 -15.34 7.73 -9.64
CA ALA A 221 -16.17 6.73 -10.30
C ALA A 221 -17.66 6.96 -10.01
N LEU A 222 -18.00 7.22 -8.75
CA LEU A 222 -19.36 7.55 -8.35
C LEU A 222 -19.86 8.85 -9.01
N GLN A 223 -19.01 9.89 -9.11
CA GLN A 223 -19.37 11.14 -9.79
C GLN A 223 -19.64 10.96 -11.28
N GLN A 224 -19.00 9.97 -11.92
CA GLN A 224 -19.14 9.67 -13.35
C GLN A 224 -20.08 8.48 -13.61
N ASN A 225 -20.91 8.08 -12.64
CA ASN A 225 -21.83 6.94 -12.74
C ASN A 225 -21.17 5.64 -13.21
N SER A 226 -19.94 5.42 -12.75
CA SER A 226 -19.16 4.21 -13.00
C SER A 226 -18.78 3.55 -11.67
N TYR A 227 -18.31 2.31 -11.73
CA TYR A 227 -17.90 1.54 -10.57
C TYR A 227 -16.43 1.12 -10.69
N ALA A 228 -15.57 1.67 -9.82
CA ALA A 228 -14.17 1.29 -9.76
C ALA A 228 -13.92 0.16 -8.76
N THR A 229 -13.23 -0.89 -9.19
CA THR A 229 -12.87 -2.03 -8.35
C THR A 229 -11.37 -2.34 -8.36
N PHE A 230 -10.84 -2.57 -7.17
CA PHE A 230 -9.46 -3.02 -6.91
C PHE A 230 -9.41 -4.54 -6.69
N MET A 231 -10.46 -5.26 -7.10
CA MET A 231 -10.53 -6.70 -6.97
C MET A 231 -9.39 -7.35 -7.78
N PRO A 232 -8.65 -8.33 -7.23
CA PRO A 232 -7.46 -8.89 -7.91
C PRO A 232 -7.74 -9.56 -9.25
N LYS A 233 -8.94 -10.08 -9.45
CA LYS A 233 -9.35 -10.87 -10.62
C LYS A 233 -10.88 -10.77 -10.77
N PRO A 234 -11.41 -9.65 -11.31
CA PRO A 234 -12.85 -9.48 -11.48
C PRO A 234 -13.41 -10.31 -12.64
N PHE A 235 -12.60 -10.52 -13.68
CA PHE A 235 -12.91 -11.35 -14.83
C PHE A 235 -12.11 -12.65 -14.80
N SER A 236 -12.76 -13.78 -15.09
CA SER A 236 -12.08 -15.07 -15.23
C SER A 236 -11.18 -15.11 -16.47
N ALA A 237 -11.67 -14.59 -17.60
CA ALA A 237 -11.02 -14.65 -18.90
C ALA A 237 -9.98 -13.54 -19.16
N HIS A 238 -10.01 -12.43 -18.43
CA HIS A 238 -9.12 -11.27 -18.64
C HIS A 238 -8.05 -11.15 -17.56
N PRO A 239 -6.95 -10.39 -17.78
CA PRO A 239 -5.92 -10.15 -16.77
C PRO A 239 -6.48 -9.66 -15.42
N GLY A 240 -5.81 -10.00 -14.33
CA GLY A 240 -6.19 -9.48 -13.01
C GLY A 240 -5.45 -8.19 -12.69
N SER A 241 -5.88 -7.49 -11.62
CA SER A 241 -5.26 -6.25 -11.15
C SER A 241 -4.15 -6.50 -10.13
N GLY A 242 -2.98 -5.95 -10.42
CA GLY A 242 -1.79 -5.86 -9.58
C GLY A 242 -1.72 -4.61 -8.72
N MET A 243 -0.91 -4.69 -7.66
CA MET A 243 -0.26 -3.50 -7.09
C MET A 243 1.23 -3.77 -7.06
N HIS A 244 1.96 -3.44 -8.12
CA HIS A 244 3.40 -3.66 -8.09
C HIS A 244 4.03 -2.63 -7.17
N THR A 245 4.87 -3.10 -6.25
CA THR A 245 5.57 -2.19 -5.32
C THR A 245 7.05 -2.30 -5.57
N HIS A 246 7.65 -1.21 -6.02
CA HIS A 246 9.10 -1.08 -6.16
C HIS A 246 9.67 -0.55 -4.86
N PHE A 247 10.74 -1.17 -4.39
CA PHE A 247 11.43 -0.80 -3.16
C PHE A 247 12.84 -0.30 -3.47
N SER A 248 13.26 0.73 -2.73
CA SER A 248 14.64 1.19 -2.69
C SER A 248 15.03 1.55 -1.26
N LEU A 249 16.23 1.12 -0.85
CA LEU A 249 16.83 1.53 0.41
C LEU A 249 17.89 2.60 0.17
N PHE A 250 17.97 3.58 1.07
CA PHE A 250 18.93 4.68 1.02
C PHE A 250 19.73 4.74 2.31
N GLU A 251 21.03 5.00 2.20
CA GLU A 251 21.93 5.34 3.30
C GLU A 251 22.32 6.82 3.12
N GLY A 252 21.73 7.70 3.94
CA GLY A 252 21.73 9.14 3.67
C GLY A 252 21.09 9.43 2.30
N ASP A 253 21.82 10.13 1.43
CA ASP A 253 21.35 10.50 0.09
C ASP A 253 21.72 9.47 -1.00
N SER A 254 22.40 8.37 -0.64
CA SER A 254 22.86 7.36 -1.59
C SER A 254 21.92 6.16 -1.65
N ASN A 255 21.51 5.75 -2.85
CA ASN A 255 20.74 4.53 -3.05
C ASN A 255 21.62 3.30 -2.76
N ALA A 256 21.31 2.63 -1.65
CA ALA A 256 22.05 1.47 -1.14
C ALA A 256 21.92 0.23 -2.04
N PHE A 257 20.99 0.20 -3.01
CA PHE A 257 20.83 -0.90 -3.95
C PHE A 257 21.73 -0.80 -5.18
N HIS A 258 22.25 0.38 -5.49
CA HIS A 258 23.05 0.61 -6.68
C HIS A 258 24.55 0.52 -6.37
N GLU A 259 25.28 -0.29 -7.13
CA GLU A 259 26.74 -0.40 -7.04
C GLU A 259 27.36 -0.37 -8.44
N PRO A 260 28.06 0.71 -8.82
CA PRO A 260 28.73 0.80 -10.12
C PRO A 260 29.76 -0.32 -10.30
N GLY A 261 29.72 -1.00 -11.45
CA GLY A 261 30.69 -2.05 -11.78
C GLY A 261 30.38 -3.43 -11.19
N ALA A 262 29.39 -3.55 -10.28
CA ALA A 262 28.89 -4.83 -9.83
C ALA A 262 28.05 -5.53 -10.91
N GLU A 263 27.87 -6.85 -10.80
CA GLU A 263 26.98 -7.62 -11.67
C GLU A 263 25.56 -7.04 -11.63
N PHE A 264 24.99 -6.76 -12.81
CA PHE A 264 23.71 -6.06 -13.00
C PHE A 264 23.61 -4.66 -12.35
N GLN A 265 24.74 -4.07 -11.94
CA GLN A 265 24.81 -2.81 -11.17
C GLN A 265 24.08 -2.90 -9.83
N LEU A 266 23.96 -4.11 -9.27
CA LEU A 266 23.32 -4.37 -7.99
C LEU A 266 24.35 -4.43 -6.87
N SER A 267 24.07 -3.75 -5.78
CA SER A 267 24.91 -3.84 -4.59
C SER A 267 24.75 -5.18 -3.87
N LYS A 268 25.68 -5.48 -2.95
CA LYS A 268 25.50 -6.59 -2.01
C LYS A 268 24.23 -6.44 -1.17
N THR A 269 23.90 -5.22 -0.76
CA THR A 269 22.67 -4.90 -0.01
C THR A 269 21.42 -5.21 -0.83
N ALA A 270 21.37 -4.83 -2.11
CA ALA A 270 20.27 -5.18 -3.00
C ALA A 270 20.09 -6.70 -3.13
N ARG A 271 21.18 -7.43 -3.36
CA ARG A 271 21.12 -8.89 -3.49
C ARG A 271 20.64 -9.57 -2.21
N HIS A 272 21.08 -9.11 -1.04
CA HIS A 272 20.60 -9.61 0.25
C HIS A 272 19.12 -9.28 0.47
N PHE A 273 18.68 -8.08 0.12
CA PHE A 273 17.27 -7.69 0.21
C PHE A 273 16.39 -8.58 -0.67
N ILE A 274 16.78 -8.79 -1.93
CA ILE A 274 16.10 -9.69 -2.88
C ILE A 274 16.10 -11.12 -2.33
N ALA A 275 17.21 -11.61 -1.80
CA ALA A 275 17.30 -12.95 -1.20
C ALA A 275 16.32 -13.11 -0.02
N GLY A 276 16.17 -12.08 0.81
CA GLY A 276 15.18 -12.05 1.89
C GLY A 276 13.74 -12.13 1.39
N ILE A 277 13.40 -11.35 0.35
CA ILE A 277 12.07 -11.40 -0.29
C ILE A 277 11.81 -12.81 -0.84
N LEU A 278 12.73 -13.37 -1.61
CA LEU A 278 12.55 -14.69 -2.21
C LEU A 278 12.46 -15.80 -1.15
N ARG A 279 13.23 -15.69 -0.08
CA ARG A 279 13.22 -16.63 1.05
C ARG A 279 11.86 -16.68 1.74
N HIS A 280 11.18 -15.53 1.85
CA HIS A 280 9.94 -15.38 2.62
C HIS A 280 8.68 -15.24 1.76
N ALA A 281 8.80 -15.42 0.45
CA ALA A 281 7.74 -15.16 -0.52
C ALA A 281 6.46 -15.96 -0.22
N SER A 282 6.59 -17.24 0.13
CA SER A 282 5.44 -18.08 0.46
C SER A 282 4.75 -17.62 1.75
N GLU A 283 5.50 -17.24 2.78
CA GLU A 283 4.92 -16.78 4.04
C GLU A 283 4.20 -15.44 3.91
N PHE A 284 4.83 -14.44 3.29
CA PHE A 284 4.18 -13.13 3.17
C PHE A 284 3.10 -13.08 2.08
N THR A 285 2.98 -14.11 1.24
CA THR A 285 1.88 -14.20 0.28
C THR A 285 0.53 -14.12 0.97
N ALA A 286 0.38 -14.73 2.16
CA ALA A 286 -0.86 -14.65 2.94
C ALA A 286 -1.29 -13.21 3.30
N VAL A 287 -0.34 -12.28 3.44
CA VAL A 287 -0.61 -10.87 3.75
C VAL A 287 -0.77 -10.05 2.47
N THR A 288 0.14 -10.23 1.51
CA THR A 288 0.13 -9.47 0.25
C THR A 288 -1.01 -9.87 -0.70
N ASN A 289 -1.56 -11.07 -0.51
CA ASN A 289 -2.66 -11.69 -1.28
C ASN A 289 -3.75 -12.21 -0.34
N GLN A 290 -4.21 -11.36 0.58
CA GLN A 290 -5.08 -11.75 1.69
C GLN A 290 -6.45 -12.33 1.31
N PHE A 291 -6.95 -12.10 0.09
CA PHE A 291 -8.27 -12.57 -0.33
C PHE A 291 -8.19 -13.86 -1.13
N VAL A 292 -9.22 -14.70 -1.04
CA VAL A 292 -9.39 -15.89 -1.89
C VAL A 292 -9.26 -15.52 -3.38
N ASN A 293 -9.80 -14.36 -3.76
CA ASN A 293 -9.73 -13.88 -5.14
C ASN A 293 -8.31 -13.52 -5.59
N SER A 294 -7.42 -13.13 -4.66
CA SER A 294 -6.01 -12.87 -4.94
C SER A 294 -5.34 -14.10 -5.56
N TYR A 295 -5.65 -15.29 -5.04
CA TYR A 295 -5.10 -16.54 -5.56
C TYR A 295 -5.64 -16.91 -6.94
N LYS A 296 -6.83 -16.41 -7.34
CA LYS A 296 -7.34 -16.56 -8.70
C LYS A 296 -6.54 -15.74 -9.71
N ARG A 297 -5.91 -14.64 -9.28
CA ARG A 297 -4.92 -13.90 -10.08
C ARG A 297 -3.60 -14.65 -10.19
N LEU A 298 -3.14 -15.25 -9.08
CA LEU A 298 -1.89 -16.03 -9.04
C LEU A 298 -2.01 -17.39 -9.73
N TRP A 299 -3.23 -17.85 -9.98
CA TRP A 299 -3.51 -19.06 -10.72
C TRP A 299 -3.12 -18.88 -12.19
N ALA A 300 -1.93 -19.35 -12.54
CA ALA A 300 -1.62 -19.66 -13.91
C ALA A 300 -2.54 -20.83 -14.31
N GLY A 301 -3.44 -20.62 -15.28
CA GLY A 301 -4.16 -21.74 -15.90
C GLY A 301 -3.17 -22.80 -16.42
N GLU A 302 -3.67 -23.98 -16.80
CA GLU A 302 -2.94 -25.21 -17.20
C GLU A 302 -1.81 -25.07 -18.25
N ARG A 303 -1.44 -23.87 -18.68
CA ARG A 303 -0.36 -23.64 -19.65
C ARG A 303 0.98 -23.17 -19.11
N HIS A 304 1.16 -22.80 -17.84
CA HIS A 304 2.52 -22.45 -17.35
C HIS A 304 2.74 -22.76 -15.86
N PRO A 305 3.84 -23.46 -15.49
CA PRO A 305 4.13 -23.75 -14.09
C PRO A 305 4.43 -22.46 -13.32
N ALA A 306 3.70 -22.25 -12.23
CA ALA A 306 3.93 -21.20 -11.27
C ALA A 306 5.15 -21.56 -10.38
N THR A 307 6.36 -21.49 -10.93
CA THR A 307 7.59 -21.61 -10.13
C THR A 307 8.40 -20.31 -10.16
N SER A 308 8.94 -19.97 -8.99
CA SER A 308 9.87 -18.88 -8.76
C SER A 308 11.17 -19.12 -9.54
N ALA A 309 11.27 -18.55 -10.75
CA ALA A 309 12.48 -18.55 -11.54
C ALA A 309 13.03 -17.12 -11.63
N GLY A 310 14.27 -16.93 -11.16
CA GLY A 310 15.08 -15.76 -11.49
C GLY A 310 15.54 -15.90 -12.94
N GLY A 311 15.16 -14.94 -13.79
CA GLY A 311 15.54 -14.93 -15.20
C GLY A 311 15.32 -13.54 -15.80
N THR A 312 16.33 -13.04 -16.51
CA THR A 312 16.47 -11.64 -16.92
C THR A 312 15.59 -11.24 -18.11
N THR A 313 14.93 -12.16 -18.81
CA THR A 313 13.92 -11.81 -19.83
C THR A 313 13.08 -13.05 -20.12
N THR A 314 11.75 -12.87 -20.18
CA THR A 314 10.67 -13.84 -20.53
C THR A 314 10.08 -14.74 -19.42
N ALA A 315 8.74 -14.88 -19.48
CA ALA A 315 7.77 -15.49 -18.55
C ALA A 315 7.57 -14.76 -17.20
N ARG A 316 6.45 -14.03 -17.05
CA ARG A 316 6.07 -13.25 -15.84
C ARG A 316 5.84 -14.20 -14.64
N PRO A 317 6.74 -14.25 -13.63
CA PRO A 317 6.51 -15.03 -12.42
C PRO A 317 5.58 -14.26 -11.47
N SER A 318 4.83 -14.98 -10.64
CA SER A 318 3.96 -14.45 -9.58
C SER A 318 4.69 -13.53 -8.57
N CYS A 319 6.01 -13.67 -8.46
CA CYS A 319 6.89 -12.77 -7.72
C CYS A 319 8.16 -12.47 -8.55
N GLY A 320 8.06 -11.54 -9.49
CA GLY A 320 9.21 -11.11 -10.31
C GLY A 320 9.86 -9.83 -9.78
N CYS A 321 11.06 -9.94 -9.20
CA CYS A 321 11.93 -8.78 -8.96
C CYS A 321 12.57 -8.34 -10.28
N ARG A 322 12.09 -7.21 -10.84
CA ARG A 322 12.70 -6.57 -12.00
C ARG A 322 13.72 -5.54 -11.49
N CYS A 323 14.99 -5.74 -11.80
CA CYS A 323 16.03 -4.73 -11.56
C CYS A 323 16.16 -3.87 -12.82
N THR A 324 15.84 -2.59 -12.73
CA THR A 324 16.06 -1.62 -13.82
C THR A 324 17.39 -0.90 -13.61
N SER A 325 18.42 -1.22 -14.39
CA SER A 325 19.63 -0.39 -14.47
C SER A 325 19.54 0.49 -15.73
N ARG A 326 19.49 1.81 -15.55
CA ARG A 326 19.71 2.76 -16.66
C ARG A 326 20.98 3.55 -16.40
N GLY A 327 21.96 3.40 -17.31
CA GLY A 327 23.19 4.16 -17.31
C GLY A 327 23.00 5.53 -17.97
N ARG A 328 23.58 6.55 -17.32
CA ARG A 328 23.91 7.93 -17.77
C ARG A 328 22.94 9.09 -17.42
N PRO A 329 23.51 10.29 -17.19
CA PRO A 329 23.15 11.15 -16.05
C PRO A 329 22.33 12.39 -16.46
N ARG A 330 21.67 12.98 -15.46
CA ARG A 330 20.79 14.16 -15.51
C ARG A 330 19.37 13.89 -16.01
N ALA A 331 18.58 13.22 -15.17
CA ALA A 331 17.11 13.40 -14.98
C ALA A 331 16.43 12.17 -14.34
N ALA A 332 17.14 11.06 -14.11
CA ALA A 332 16.62 9.89 -13.41
C ALA A 332 17.58 9.51 -12.28
N ALA A 333 17.34 10.02 -11.08
CA ALA A 333 18.10 9.60 -9.91
C ALA A 333 17.64 8.19 -9.50
N SER A 334 18.51 7.20 -9.70
CA SER A 334 18.61 5.97 -8.89
C SER A 334 17.51 4.90 -9.01
N SER A 335 17.11 4.48 -10.21
CA SER A 335 16.07 3.46 -10.36
C SER A 335 16.51 2.00 -10.17
N THR A 336 17.46 1.70 -9.28
CA THR A 336 17.72 0.30 -8.88
C THR A 336 16.70 -0.07 -7.80
N ALA A 337 15.62 -0.73 -8.21
CA ALA A 337 14.55 -1.12 -7.30
C ALA A 337 14.27 -2.63 -7.35
N ALA A 338 13.89 -3.20 -6.21
CA ALA A 338 13.33 -4.54 -6.14
C ALA A 338 11.80 -4.43 -6.25
N SER A 339 11.20 -4.96 -7.31
CA SER A 339 9.74 -4.98 -7.48
C SER A 339 9.14 -6.26 -6.88
N THR A 340 8.13 -6.14 -6.01
CA THR A 340 7.28 -7.28 -5.64
C THR A 340 6.00 -7.24 -6.46
N ARG A 341 5.84 -8.20 -7.37
CA ARG A 341 4.64 -8.36 -8.21
C ARG A 341 3.42 -9.05 -7.57
N PRO A 342 3.48 -9.77 -6.43
CA PRO A 342 2.31 -10.51 -5.97
C PRO A 342 1.30 -9.64 -5.23
N ARG A 343 1.56 -8.37 -4.91
CA ARG A 343 0.62 -7.59 -4.07
C ARG A 343 -0.71 -7.34 -4.76
N THR A 344 -1.76 -7.40 -3.97
CA THR A 344 -3.12 -7.01 -4.38
C THR A 344 -3.39 -5.57 -3.95
N PRO A 345 -4.09 -4.77 -4.77
CA PRO A 345 -4.31 -3.34 -4.49
C PRO A 345 -5.26 -3.07 -3.30
N THR A 346 -5.62 -4.10 -2.55
CA THR A 346 -6.63 -4.02 -1.50
C THR A 346 -6.08 -3.68 -0.11
N SER A 347 -4.77 -3.81 0.16
CA SER A 347 -4.15 -3.43 1.44
C SER A 347 -2.68 -2.96 1.29
N PRO A 348 -2.30 -1.76 1.78
CA PRO A 348 -0.96 -1.19 1.66
C PRO A 348 0.02 -1.42 2.84
N THR A 349 -0.42 -1.87 4.02
CA THR A 349 0.42 -1.96 5.25
C THR A 349 1.02 -3.38 5.47
N PRO A 350 2.12 -3.57 6.24
CA PRO A 350 3.29 -4.30 5.73
C PRO A 350 3.53 -5.68 6.33
N CYS A 351 4.22 -6.50 5.54
CA CYS A 351 4.47 -7.92 5.79
C CYS A 351 5.79 -8.24 6.55
N CYS A 352 6.50 -7.26 7.10
CA CYS A 352 7.79 -7.50 7.75
C CYS A 352 7.71 -7.95 9.23
N SER A 353 6.52 -8.11 9.80
CA SER A 353 6.36 -8.40 11.24
C SER A 353 6.34 -9.89 11.60
N ALA A 354 6.21 -10.80 10.63
CA ALA A 354 6.18 -12.22 10.92
C ALA A 354 7.61 -12.73 11.24
N ARG A 355 7.83 -13.02 12.53
CA ARG A 355 8.85 -13.94 13.10
C ARG A 355 10.19 -13.43 13.65
N ALA A 356 10.30 -12.17 14.09
CA ALA A 356 11.46 -11.75 14.90
C ALA A 356 11.49 -12.33 16.35
N SER A 357 10.39 -12.92 16.85
CA SER A 357 10.27 -13.33 18.27
C SER A 357 10.79 -14.74 18.62
N ARG A 358 11.28 -15.53 17.65
CA ARG A 358 11.77 -16.90 17.91
C ARG A 358 13.29 -17.08 17.82
N ALA A 359 14.04 -16.07 17.39
CA ALA A 359 15.50 -16.14 17.26
C ALA A 359 16.26 -15.84 18.57
N SER A 360 15.64 -15.21 19.57
CA SER A 360 16.31 -14.82 20.83
C SER A 360 16.29 -15.89 21.94
N ARG A 361 15.70 -17.07 21.71
CA ARG A 361 15.62 -18.15 22.72
C ARG A 361 16.48 -19.40 22.43
N ARG A 362 17.42 -19.33 21.48
CA ARG A 362 18.26 -20.50 21.10
C ARG A 362 19.76 -20.27 21.16
N SER A 363 20.25 -19.34 21.99
CA SER A 363 21.69 -19.10 22.20
C SER A 363 22.28 -19.72 23.47
N THR A 364 21.56 -20.59 24.20
CA THR A 364 22.14 -21.28 25.37
C THR A 364 21.62 -22.72 25.52
N SER A 365 22.12 -23.66 24.72
CA SER A 365 22.28 -25.06 25.15
C SER A 365 23.22 -25.81 24.20
N SER A 366 24.52 -25.83 24.52
CA SER A 366 25.50 -26.72 23.90
C SER A 366 25.29 -28.15 24.42
N ARG A 367 24.78 -29.04 23.58
CA ARG A 367 24.78 -30.49 23.84
C ARG A 367 25.99 -31.12 23.12
N PRO A 368 26.85 -31.90 23.79
CA PRO A 368 27.98 -32.57 23.15
C PRO A 368 27.53 -33.83 22.37
N PRO A 369 28.32 -34.31 21.40
CA PRO A 369 27.93 -35.39 20.49
C PRO A 369 27.93 -36.77 21.19
N PRO A 370 27.15 -37.74 20.67
CA PRO A 370 27.01 -39.05 21.30
C PRO A 370 28.28 -39.88 21.10
N ARG A 371 28.80 -40.43 22.20
CA ARG A 371 29.84 -41.48 22.20
C ARG A 371 29.22 -42.80 21.77
N THR A 372 29.81 -43.43 20.75
CA THR A 372 29.63 -44.84 20.44
C THR A 372 30.31 -45.69 21.51
N THR A 373 29.54 -46.46 22.26
CA THR A 373 30.06 -47.54 23.13
C THR A 373 29.56 -48.88 22.61
N SER A 374 30.51 -49.69 22.18
CA SER A 374 30.39 -51.12 21.94
C SER A 374 30.38 -51.93 23.25
N ARG A 375 29.69 -53.08 23.20
CA ARG A 375 29.90 -54.34 23.97
C ARG A 375 29.24 -54.50 25.35
N PRO A 376 28.98 -55.74 25.82
CA PRO A 376 29.45 -57.06 25.33
C PRO A 376 28.53 -57.74 24.33
#